data_AF-A0A6N2M5Z8-F1
#
_entry.id   AF-A0A6N2M5Z8-F1
#
_cell.length_a   1.000
_cell.length_b   1.000
_cell.length_c   1.000
_cell.angle_alpha   90.00
_cell.angle_beta   90.00
_cell.angle_gamma   90.00
#
_symmetry.space_group_name_H-M   'P 1'
#
loop_
_entity.id
_entity.type
_entity.pdbx_description
1 polymer ?
#
loop_
_entity_poly.entity_id
_entity_poly.type
_entity_poly.pdbx_seq_one_letter_code
_entity_poly.pdbx_strand_id
1 'polypeptide(L)'
;MTGNIISFMVYLAPVPTFIRILRKKSTEDFQSLPYLVALFSSMLWLYYAMLKTDALLLITINSFGCFIETVYIAIYIAYATRESWVSTIKLLVSMNMGLFSLILLLTHFLLSSSIRVKALGWICVAFSVCVFAAPLSILTNHQNKER
;
A
#
# COMPACT_ATOMS: atom_id res chain seq x y z
N MET A 1 18.62 10.65 3.06
CA MET A 1 18.60 10.32 1.61
C MET A 1 18.73 8.83 1.35
N THR A 2 19.60 8.08 2.03
CA THR A 2 19.79 6.63 1.83
C THR A 2 18.50 5.81 1.93
N GLY A 3 17.60 6.14 2.86
CA GLY A 3 16.30 5.47 3.01
C GLY A 3 15.42 5.56 1.76
N ASN A 4 15.37 6.71 1.09
CA ASN A 4 14.53 6.89 -0.10
C ASN A 4 15.03 6.05 -1.27
N ILE A 5 16.34 5.90 -1.45
CA ILE A 5 16.93 5.06 -2.51
C ILE A 5 16.46 3.61 -2.33
N ILE A 6 16.56 3.07 -1.11
CA ILE A 6 16.11 1.72 -0.79
C ILE A 6 14.60 1.60 -1.04
N SER A 7 13.80 2.57 -0.58
CA SER A 7 12.35 2.56 -0.80
C SER A 7 11.98 2.61 -2.29
N PHE A 8 12.68 3.38 -3.12
CA PHE A 8 12.47 3.37 -4.58
C PHE A 8 12.73 1.97 -5.15
N MET A 9 13.82 1.32 -4.74
CA MET A 9 14.14 -0.04 -5.20
C MET A 9 13.06 -1.04 -4.76
N VAL A 10 12.54 -0.91 -3.54
CA VAL A 10 11.44 -1.77 -3.03
C VAL A 10 10.16 -1.57 -3.86
N TYR A 11 9.78 -0.33 -4.17
CA TYR A 11 8.63 -0.06 -5.04
C TYR A 11 8.82 -0.55 -6.49
N LEU A 12 10.07 -0.65 -6.95
CA LEU A 12 10.39 -1.18 -8.28
C LEU A 12 10.58 -2.71 -8.30
N ALA A 13 10.63 -3.36 -7.14
CA ALA A 13 10.77 -4.82 -7.05
C ALA A 13 9.70 -5.60 -7.84
N PRO A 14 8.42 -5.14 -7.93
CA PRO A 14 7.40 -5.83 -8.72
C PRO A 14 7.49 -5.60 -10.25
N VAL A 15 8.37 -4.73 -10.75
CA VAL A 15 8.47 -4.43 -12.20
C VAL A 15 8.59 -5.70 -13.06
N PRO A 16 9.47 -6.69 -12.74
CA PRO A 16 9.58 -7.92 -13.54
C PRO A 16 8.26 -8.71 -13.57
N THR A 17 7.51 -8.72 -12.46
CA THR A 17 6.19 -9.37 -12.36
C THR A 17 5.20 -8.70 -13.31
N PHE A 18 5.14 -7.37 -13.35
CA PHE A 18 4.22 -6.67 -14.25
C PHE A 18 4.63 -6.75 -15.72
N ILE A 19 5.92 -6.81 -16.03
CA ILE A 19 6.39 -7.13 -17.38
C ILE A 19 5.87 -8.51 -17.82
N ARG A 20 5.86 -9.50 -16.92
CA ARG A 20 5.30 -10.83 -17.20
C ARG A 20 3.80 -10.77 -17.46
N ILE A 21 3.04 -10.04 -16.64
CA ILE A 21 1.59 -9.85 -16.83
C ILE A 21 1.32 -9.22 -18.21
N LEU A 22 2.04 -8.17 -18.58
CA LEU A 22 1.90 -7.51 -19.89
C LEU A 22 2.19 -8.45 -21.06
N ARG A 23 3.25 -9.26 -20.95
CA ARG A 23 3.64 -10.22 -22.00
C ARG A 23 2.65 -11.37 -22.14
N LYS A 24 2.13 -11.88 -21.02
CA LYS A 24 1.20 -13.02 -20.98
C LYS A 24 -0.26 -12.61 -21.16
N LYS A 25 -0.57 -11.31 -21.04
CA LYS A 25 -1.92 -10.76 -21.03
C LYS A 25 -2.84 -11.45 -20.01
N SER A 26 -2.27 -11.87 -18.89
CA SER A 26 -2.97 -12.58 -17.82
C SER A 26 -2.26 -12.27 -16.50
N THR A 27 -3.05 -12.11 -15.44
CA THR A 27 -2.52 -11.98 -14.07
C THR A 27 -2.00 -13.30 -13.52
N GLU A 28 -2.20 -14.43 -14.20
CA GLU A 28 -1.86 -15.76 -13.69
C GLU A 28 -2.36 -15.92 -12.24
N ASP A 29 -1.55 -16.44 -11.34
CA ASP A 29 -1.87 -16.57 -9.90
C ASP A 29 -1.46 -15.33 -9.07
N PHE A 30 -0.99 -14.25 -9.71
CA PHE A 30 -0.59 -13.04 -9.00
C PHE A 30 -1.79 -12.39 -8.33
N GLN A 31 -1.58 -11.89 -7.11
CA GLN A 31 -2.60 -11.26 -6.29
C GLN A 31 -2.46 -9.74 -6.33
N SER A 32 -3.58 -9.03 -6.34
CA SER A 32 -3.61 -7.55 -6.28
C SER A 32 -3.45 -6.99 -4.87
N LEU A 33 -3.70 -7.81 -3.84
CA LEU A 33 -3.72 -7.39 -2.44
C LEU A 33 -2.44 -6.68 -1.98
N PRO A 34 -1.22 -7.14 -2.30
CA PRO A 34 0.01 -6.46 -1.88
C PRO A 34 0.09 -5.01 -2.38
N TYR A 35 -0.32 -4.75 -3.62
CA TYR A 35 -0.30 -3.42 -4.23
C TYR A 35 -1.36 -2.50 -3.63
N LEU A 36 -2.55 -3.04 -3.36
CA LEU A 36 -3.62 -2.30 -2.69
C LEU A 36 -3.24 -1.90 -1.25
N VAL A 37 -2.57 -2.79 -0.52
CA VAL A 37 -2.07 -2.55 0.84
C VAL A 37 -0.93 -1.52 0.84
N ALA A 38 0.00 -1.63 -0.12
CA ALA A 38 1.09 -0.68 -0.30
C ALA A 38 0.59 0.71 -0.68
N LEU A 39 -0.41 0.81 -1.56
CA LEU A 39 -1.08 2.07 -1.90
C LEU A 39 -1.70 2.72 -0.65
N PHE A 40 -2.48 1.97 0.12
CA PHE A 40 -3.12 2.49 1.33
C PHE A 40 -2.10 2.97 2.38
N SER A 41 -1.03 2.20 2.59
CA SER A 41 0.09 2.62 3.46
C SER A 41 0.70 3.94 2.98
N SER A 42 0.97 4.04 1.67
CA SER A 42 1.56 5.24 1.07
C SER A 42 0.64 6.45 1.22
N MET A 43 -0.68 6.28 1.06
CA MET A 43 -1.67 7.34 1.27
C MET A 43 -1.72 7.81 2.74
N LEU A 44 -1.67 6.89 3.71
CA LEU A 44 -1.63 7.23 5.14
C LEU A 44 -0.37 8.01 5.51
N TRP A 45 0.79 7.52 5.08
CA TRP A 45 2.07 8.19 5.34
C TRP A 45 2.17 9.54 4.64
N LEU A 46 1.61 9.67 3.43
CA LEU A 46 1.54 10.95 2.72
C LEU A 46 0.65 11.95 3.48
N TYR A 47 -0.52 11.51 3.96
CA TYR A 47 -1.39 12.37 4.77
C TYR A 47 -0.73 12.80 6.08
N TYR A 48 -0.08 11.87 6.79
CA TYR A 48 0.72 12.18 7.97
C TYR A 48 1.81 13.21 7.67
N ALA A 49 2.54 13.05 6.57
CA ALA A 49 3.64 13.92 6.18
C ALA A 49 3.16 15.33 5.80
N MET A 50 2.01 15.48 5.14
CA MET A 50 1.43 16.79 4.82
C MET A 50 1.05 17.60 6.07
N LEU A 51 0.78 16.94 7.20
CA LEU A 51 0.44 17.60 8.45
C LEU A 51 1.64 17.91 9.34
N LYS A 52 2.82 17.37 9.02
CA LYS A 52 4.04 17.53 9.80
C LYS A 52 4.98 18.54 9.14
N THR A 53 5.59 19.41 9.93
CA THR A 53 6.63 20.32 9.45
C THR A 53 7.87 19.54 9.01
N ASP A 54 8.53 19.98 7.92
CA ASP A 54 9.79 19.43 7.42
C ASP A 54 9.77 17.94 7.02
N ALA A 55 8.65 17.47 6.47
CA ALA A 55 8.48 16.07 6.05
C ALA A 55 8.70 15.81 4.54
N LEU A 56 9.46 16.64 3.83
CA LEU A 56 9.64 16.56 2.37
C LEU A 56 10.10 15.18 1.87
N LEU A 57 11.01 14.52 2.59
CA LEU A 57 11.48 13.18 2.22
C LEU A 57 10.37 12.13 2.30
N LEU A 58 9.46 12.23 3.28
CA LEU A 58 8.31 11.35 3.43
C LEU A 58 7.26 11.64 2.35
N ILE A 59 7.04 12.92 2.02
CA ILE A 59 6.13 13.31 0.94
C ILE A 59 6.63 12.72 -0.38
N THR A 60 7.87 12.99 -0.75
CA THR A 60 8.43 12.54 -2.05
C THR A 60 8.36 11.02 -2.23
N ILE A 61 8.74 10.24 -1.22
CA ILE A 61 8.74 8.77 -1.35
C ILE A 61 7.33 8.18 -1.38
N ASN A 62 6.41 8.67 -0.56
CA ASN A 62 5.04 8.15 -0.54
C ASN A 62 4.20 8.65 -1.72
N SER A 63 4.48 9.85 -2.24
CA SER A 63 3.90 10.31 -3.51
C SER A 63 4.33 9.42 -4.67
N PHE A 64 5.62 9.05 -4.74
CA PHE A 64 6.09 8.08 -5.72
C PHE A 64 5.45 6.70 -5.52
N GLY A 65 5.35 6.25 -4.26
CA GLY A 65 4.67 5.01 -3.90
C GLY A 65 3.21 4.99 -4.37
N CYS A 66 2.44 6.03 -4.08
CA CYS A 66 1.07 6.16 -4.57
C CYS A 66 1.00 6.08 -6.10
N PHE A 67 1.90 6.77 -6.81
CA PHE A 67 1.93 6.75 -8.27
C PHE A 67 2.20 5.36 -8.83
N ILE A 68 3.29 4.71 -8.38
CA ILE A 68 3.71 3.42 -8.94
C ILE A 68 2.74 2.28 -8.58
N GLU A 69 2.21 2.26 -7.35
CA GLU A 69 1.21 1.27 -6.94
C GLU A 69 -0.11 1.44 -7.71
N THR A 70 -0.50 2.69 -8.01
CA THR A 70 -1.65 2.95 -8.88
C THR A 70 -1.43 2.40 -10.29
N VAL A 71 -0.23 2.57 -10.86
CA VAL A 71 0.13 2.00 -12.16
C VAL A 71 0.05 0.47 -12.14
N TYR A 72 0.59 -0.17 -11.10
CA TYR A 72 0.51 -1.62 -10.92
C TYR A 72 -0.94 -2.11 -10.81
N ILE A 73 -1.76 -1.47 -9.98
CA ILE A 73 -3.17 -1.82 -9.85
C ILE A 73 -3.91 -1.65 -11.18
N ALA A 74 -3.65 -0.57 -11.93
CA ALA A 74 -4.26 -0.34 -13.23
C ALA A 74 -3.91 -1.45 -14.25
N ILE A 75 -2.62 -1.84 -14.32
CA ILE A 75 -2.18 -2.95 -15.18
C ILE A 75 -2.82 -4.26 -14.72
N TYR A 76 -2.87 -4.54 -13.42
CA TYR A 76 -3.49 -5.76 -12.88
C TYR A 76 -4.96 -5.86 -13.31
N ILE A 77 -5.73 -4.80 -13.09
CA ILE A 77 -7.15 -4.70 -13.45
C ILE A 77 -7.35 -4.92 -14.95
N ALA A 78 -6.47 -4.39 -15.80
CA ALA A 78 -6.57 -4.52 -17.26
C ALA A 78 -6.44 -5.97 -17.77
N TYR A 79 -5.75 -6.84 -17.02
CA TYR A 79 -5.48 -8.23 -17.41
C TYR A 79 -6.06 -9.28 -16.45
N ALA A 80 -6.83 -8.84 -15.44
CA ALA A 80 -7.42 -9.72 -14.44
C ALA A 80 -8.62 -10.48 -15.00
N THR A 81 -8.84 -11.69 -14.48
CA THR A 81 -10.11 -12.41 -14.67
C THR A 81 -11.26 -11.63 -14.03
N ARG A 82 -12.50 -11.90 -14.45
CA ARG A 82 -13.68 -11.19 -13.90
C ARG A 82 -13.78 -11.31 -12.38
N GLU A 83 -13.45 -12.48 -11.81
CA GLU A 83 -13.48 -12.71 -10.37
C GLU A 83 -12.41 -11.88 -9.64
N SER A 84 -11.15 -11.96 -10.10
CA SER A 84 -10.05 -11.16 -9.53
C SER A 84 -10.31 -9.67 -9.69
N TRP A 85 -10.84 -9.23 -10.83
CA TRP A 85 -11.22 -7.83 -11.08
C TRP A 85 -12.24 -7.33 -10.06
N VAL A 86 -13.32 -8.08 -9.82
CA VAL A 86 -14.36 -7.69 -8.85
C VAL A 86 -13.77 -7.62 -7.45
N SER A 87 -12.93 -8.58 -7.07
CA SER A 87 -12.24 -8.59 -5.78
C SER A 87 -11.33 -7.37 -5.62
N THR A 88 -10.50 -7.07 -6.63
CA THR A 88 -9.61 -5.91 -6.64
C THR A 88 -10.36 -4.60 -6.51
N ILE A 89 -11.42 -4.40 -7.31
CA ILE A 89 -12.23 -3.17 -7.26
C ILE A 89 -12.94 -3.04 -5.90
N LYS A 90 -13.50 -4.13 -5.38
CA LYS A 90 -14.13 -4.13 -4.06
C LYS A 90 -13.15 -3.69 -2.97
N LEU A 91 -11.94 -4.24 -2.97
CA LEU A 91 -10.89 -3.87 -2.00
C LEU A 91 -10.36 -2.45 -2.21
N LEU A 92 -10.20 -2.02 -3.46
CA LEU A 92 -9.78 -0.65 -3.80
C LEU A 92 -10.80 0.36 -3.25
N VAL A 93 -12.09 0.16 -3.53
CA VAL A 93 -13.14 1.06 -3.09
C VAL A 93 -13.32 1.00 -1.57
N SER A 94 -13.36 -0.18 -0.96
CA SER A 94 -13.61 -0.29 0.48
C SER A 94 -12.42 0.19 1.33
N MET A 95 -11.21 -0.28 1.04
CA MET A 95 -10.01 0.01 1.83
C MET A 95 -9.37 1.34 1.42
N ASN A 96 -9.03 1.52 0.14
CA ASN A 96 -8.24 2.67 -0.29
C ASN A 96 -9.06 3.96 -0.36
N MET A 97 -10.33 3.88 -0.77
CA MET A 97 -11.19 5.05 -0.86
C MET A 97 -12.04 5.21 0.41
N GLY A 98 -12.75 4.16 0.82
CA GLY A 98 -13.69 4.20 1.95
C GLY A 98 -13.01 4.41 3.29
N LEU A 99 -12.17 3.47 3.72
CA LEU A 99 -11.49 3.54 5.01
C LEU A 99 -10.54 4.75 5.10
N PHE A 100 -9.83 5.09 4.02
CA PHE A 100 -8.98 6.28 4.00
C PHE A 100 -9.80 7.55 4.18
N SER A 101 -10.89 7.72 3.44
CA SER A 101 -11.78 8.89 3.57
C SER A 101 -12.39 8.96 4.97
N LEU A 102 -12.76 7.82 5.56
CA LEU A 102 -13.25 7.77 6.93
C LEU A 102 -12.20 8.26 7.93
N ILE A 103 -10.94 7.78 7.82
CA ILE A 103 -9.83 8.23 8.66
C ILE A 103 -9.60 9.74 8.47
N LEU A 104 -9.59 10.22 7.22
CA LEU A 104 -9.45 11.65 6.92
C LEU A 104 -10.52 12.48 7.60
N LEU A 105 -11.80 12.14 7.40
CA LEU A 105 -12.93 12.88 7.94
C LEU A 105 -12.93 12.85 9.47
N LEU A 106 -12.81 11.66 10.07
CA LEU A 106 -12.81 11.52 11.54
C LEU A 106 -11.65 12.31 12.16
N THR A 107 -10.44 12.17 11.63
CA THR A 107 -9.29 12.88 12.19
C THR A 107 -9.34 14.38 11.96
N HIS A 108 -9.94 14.84 10.86
CA HIS A 108 -10.09 16.26 10.58
C HIS A 108 -11.14 16.94 11.46
N PHE A 109 -12.30 16.30 11.66
CA PHE A 109 -13.42 16.89 12.39
C PHE A 109 -13.35 16.66 13.91
N LEU A 110 -12.79 15.53 14.38
CA LEU A 110 -12.81 15.16 15.80
C LEU A 110 -11.53 15.52 16.55
N LEU A 111 -10.40 15.72 15.86
CA LEU A 111 -9.10 15.91 16.50
C LEU A 111 -8.52 17.31 16.23
N SER A 112 -7.95 17.90 17.28
CA SER A 112 -7.15 19.12 17.14
C SER A 112 -5.84 18.83 16.39
N SER A 113 -5.26 19.85 15.76
CA SER A 113 -4.09 19.69 14.88
C SER A 113 -2.91 18.94 15.52
N SER A 114 -2.63 19.17 16.81
CA SER A 114 -1.52 18.51 17.52
C SER A 114 -1.81 17.04 17.84
N ILE A 115 -3.05 16.72 18.21
CA ILE A 115 -3.50 15.34 18.49
C ILE A 115 -3.61 14.57 17.18
N ARG A 116 -4.09 15.21 16.11
CA ARG A 116 -4.26 14.63 14.78
C ARG A 116 -2.95 14.04 14.24
N VAL A 117 -1.84 14.78 14.32
CA VAL A 117 -0.52 14.29 13.87
C VAL A 117 -0.08 13.07 14.66
N LYS A 118 -0.27 13.07 15.99
CA LYS A 118 0.07 11.92 16.85
C LYS A 118 -0.78 10.69 16.53
N ALA A 119 -2.10 10.86 16.42
CA ALA A 119 -3.03 9.79 16.10
C ALA A 119 -2.71 9.15 14.74
N LEU A 120 -2.49 9.97 13.70
CA LEU A 120 -2.12 9.48 12.37
C LEU A 120 -0.78 8.77 12.37
N GLY A 121 0.21 9.25 13.13
CA GLY A 121 1.48 8.55 13.29
C GLY A 121 1.30 7.13 13.84
N TRP A 122 0.49 6.98 14.89
CA TRP A 122 0.17 5.66 15.46
C TRP A 122 -0.59 4.76 14.48
N ILE A 123 -1.55 5.31 13.72
CA ILE A 123 -2.27 4.56 12.69
C ILE A 123 -1.30 4.07 11.60
N CYS A 124 -0.39 4.93 11.13
CA CYS A 124 0.61 4.57 10.12
C CYS A 124 1.53 3.45 10.62
N VAL A 125 2.02 3.54 11.86
CA VAL A 125 2.87 2.52 12.48
C VAL A 125 2.12 1.21 12.65
N ALA A 126 0.92 1.23 13.22
CA ALA A 126 0.10 0.04 13.43
C ALA A 126 -0.18 -0.69 12.11
N PHE A 127 -0.60 0.06 11.07
CA PHE A 127 -0.82 -0.50 9.74
C PHE A 127 0.46 -1.11 9.16
N SER A 128 1.59 -0.39 9.25
CA SER A 128 2.88 -0.87 8.75
C SER A 128 3.32 -2.17 9.43
N VAL A 129 3.06 -2.31 10.75
CA VAL A 129 3.32 -3.56 11.49
C VAL A 129 2.42 -4.69 10.99
N CYS A 130 1.13 -4.43 10.76
CA CYS A 130 0.20 -5.44 10.25
C CYS A 130 0.60 -6.00 8.87
N VAL A 131 1.26 -5.22 8.01
CA VAL A 131 1.74 -5.70 6.69
C VAL A 131 2.72 -6.86 6.83
N PHE A 132 3.47 -6.96 7.94
CA PHE A 132 4.39 -8.06 8.19
C PHE A 132 3.71 -9.38 8.59
N ALA A 133 2.38 -9.39 8.79
CA ALA A 133 1.65 -10.62 9.08
C ALA A 133 1.72 -11.63 7.92
N ALA A 134 1.67 -11.15 6.67
CA ALA A 134 1.77 -12.00 5.49
C ALA A 134 3.11 -12.75 5.38
N PRO A 135 4.29 -12.08 5.40
CA PRO A 135 5.56 -12.79 5.39
C PRO A 135 5.76 -13.69 6.61
N LEU A 136 5.30 -13.29 7.80
CA LEU A 136 5.39 -14.13 9.00
C LEU A 136 4.57 -15.43 8.88
N SER A 137 3.36 -15.34 8.29
CA SER A 137 2.53 -16.51 8.01
C SER A 137 3.21 -17.48 7.03
N ILE A 138 3.86 -16.97 5.98
CA ILE A 138 4.62 -17.78 5.03
C ILE A 138 5.79 -18.50 5.73
N LEU A 139 6.56 -17.80 6.57
CA LEU A 139 7.67 -18.39 7.32
C LEU A 139 7.20 -19.51 8.26
N THR A 140 6.09 -19.28 8.96
CA THR A 140 5.52 -20.28 9.88
C THR A 140 5.04 -21.53 9.13
N ASN A 141 4.36 -21.34 7.99
CA ASN A 141 3.90 -22.44 7.15
C ASN A 141 5.08 -23.24 6.55
N HIS A 142 6.19 -22.58 6.22
CA HIS A 142 7.40 -23.26 5.76
C HIS A 142 8.01 -24.13 6.87
N GLN A 143 8.17 -23.58 8.08
CA GLN A 143 8.72 -24.29 9.24
C GLN A 143 7.87 -25.49 9.68
N ASN A 144 6.55 -25.43 9.49
CA ASN A 144 5.65 -26.55 9.77
C ASN A 144 5.69 -27.64 8.70
N LYS A 145 6.14 -27.34 7.48
CA LYS A 145 6.30 -28.31 6.38
C LYS A 145 7.64 -29.06 6.46
N GLU A 146 8.62 -28.49 7.16
CA GLU A 146 9.94 -29.09 7.40
C GLU A 146 10.04 -29.94 8.68
N ARG A 147 8.95 -30.01 9.47
CA ARG A 147 8.79 -30.93 10.60
C ARG A 147 7.92 -32.12 10.22
#